data_AF-A0A538QCF0-F1
#
_entry.id   AF-A0A538QCF0-F1
#
_cell.length_a   1.000
_cell.length_b   1.000
_cell.length_c   1.000
_cell.angle_alpha   90.00
_cell.angle_beta   90.00
_cell.angle_gamma   90.00
#
_symmetry.space_group_name_H-M   'P 1'
#
loop_
_entity.id
_entity.type
_entity.pdbx_description
1 polymer ?
#
loop_
_entity_poly.entity_id
_entity_poly.type
_entity_poly.pdbx_seq_one_letter_code
_entity_poly.pdbx_strand_id
1 'polypeptide(L)'
;MSRAIAVVALAVVVAFAGLILTRHVIAVAGEADAERLNRSILEYVAQKNPQAPISAFRRFPETLLREAQRTNVDHCLVLAQAEVESEFKHDAVGAAGEIGLFQIKPSTAALLEPIAGPFKRPGARGTRDLGDLADPVVSTHFAMA
;
A
#
# COMPACT_ATOMS: atom_id res chain seq x y z
N MET A 1 -47.93 4.87 -33.74
CA MET A 1 -46.85 5.53 -32.96
C MET A 1 -46.51 4.82 -31.65
N SER A 2 -47.43 4.18 -30.91
CA SER A 2 -47.12 3.58 -29.59
C SER A 2 -46.13 2.40 -29.62
N ARG A 3 -46.16 1.55 -30.64
CA ARG A 3 -45.26 0.38 -30.75
C ARG A 3 -43.79 0.78 -30.94
N ALA A 4 -43.51 1.79 -31.75
CA ALA A 4 -42.14 2.27 -31.98
C ALA A 4 -41.53 2.86 -30.71
N ILE A 5 -42.31 3.63 -29.95
CA ILE A 5 -41.88 4.18 -28.66
C ILE A 5 -41.62 3.07 -27.64
N ALA A 6 -42.47 2.04 -27.59
CA ALA A 6 -42.27 0.90 -26.70
C ALA A 6 -41.00 0.10 -27.03
N VAL A 7 -40.71 -0.11 -28.32
CA VAL A 7 -39.49 -0.80 -28.76
C VAL A 7 -38.24 0.00 -28.43
N VAL A 8 -38.25 1.32 -28.65
CA VAL A 8 -37.13 2.21 -28.31
C VAL A 8 -36.92 2.26 -26.80
N ALA A 9 -37.98 2.39 -26.01
CA ALA A 9 -37.89 2.38 -24.55
C ALA A 9 -37.32 1.07 -24.01
N LEU A 10 -37.74 -0.08 -24.54
CA LEU A 10 -37.20 -1.39 -24.17
C LEU A 10 -35.70 -1.51 -24.52
N ALA A 11 -35.30 -1.06 -25.72
CA ALA A 11 -33.90 -1.08 -26.13
C ALA A 11 -33.01 -0.22 -25.22
N VAL A 12 -33.50 0.94 -24.80
CA VAL A 12 -32.81 1.82 -23.84
C VAL A 12 -32.65 1.13 -22.49
N VAL A 13 -33.71 0.52 -21.94
CA VAL A 13 -33.65 -0.21 -20.66
C VAL A 13 -32.64 -1.36 -20.72
N VAL A 14 -32.65 -2.14 -21.79
CA VAL A 14 -31.70 -3.26 -21.98
C VAL A 14 -30.26 -2.75 -22.06
N ALA A 15 -30.02 -1.65 -22.79
CA ALA A 15 -28.68 -1.06 -22.89
C ALA A 15 -28.17 -0.54 -21.54
N PHE A 16 -29.00 0.18 -20.78
CA PHE A 16 -28.63 0.67 -19.45
C PHE A 16 -28.41 -0.47 -18.45
N ALA A 17 -29.28 -1.49 -18.44
CA ALA A 17 -29.10 -2.68 -17.61
C ALA A 17 -27.80 -3.42 -17.93
N GLY A 18 -27.50 -3.59 -19.23
CA GLY A 18 -26.24 -4.17 -19.70
C GLY A 18 -25.01 -3.39 -19.23
N LEU A 19 -25.02 -2.06 -19.38
CA LEU A 19 -23.92 -1.19 -18.95
C LEU A 19 -23.67 -1.27 -17.43
N ILE A 20 -24.75 -1.30 -16.64
CA ILE A 20 -24.69 -1.43 -15.18
C ILE A 20 -24.08 -2.78 -14.81
N LEU A 21 -24.55 -3.88 -15.41
CA LEU A 21 -24.01 -5.23 -15.18
C LEU A 21 -22.51 -5.29 -15.52
N THR A 22 -22.09 -4.76 -16.67
CA THR A 22 -20.66 -4.75 -17.06
C THR A 22 -19.80 -3.99 -16.05
N ARG A 23 -20.26 -2.84 -15.55
CA ARG A 23 -19.53 -2.09 -14.51
C ARG A 23 -19.37 -2.88 -13.22
N HIS A 24 -20.41 -3.57 -12.77
CA HIS A 24 -20.34 -4.40 -11.55
C HIS A 24 -19.36 -5.56 -11.73
N VAL A 25 -19.38 -6.24 -12.88
CA VAL A 25 -18.45 -7.34 -13.17
C VAL A 25 -17.00 -6.85 -13.17
N ILE A 26 -16.72 -5.70 -13.79
CA ILE A 26 -15.37 -5.11 -13.81
C ILE A 26 -14.91 -4.72 -12.39
N ALA A 27 -15.79 -4.12 -11.59
CA ALA A 27 -15.47 -3.73 -10.22
C ALA A 27 -15.17 -4.94 -9.34
N VAL A 28 -16.02 -5.98 -9.38
CA VAL A 28 -15.82 -7.22 -8.62
C VAL A 28 -14.54 -7.95 -9.05
N ALA A 29 -14.26 -8.01 -10.35
CA ALA A 29 -13.01 -8.58 -10.85
C ALA A 29 -11.79 -7.82 -10.33
N GLY A 30 -11.84 -6.48 -10.37
CA GLY A 30 -10.77 -5.63 -9.85
C GLY A 30 -10.54 -5.79 -8.34
N GLU A 31 -11.60 -5.90 -7.54
CA GLU A 31 -11.51 -6.17 -6.10
C GLU A 31 -10.89 -7.55 -5.82
N ALA A 32 -11.29 -8.58 -6.56
CA ALA A 32 -10.74 -9.92 -6.42
C ALA A 32 -9.25 -9.98 -6.79
N ASP A 33 -8.84 -9.25 -7.83
CA ASP A 33 -7.44 -9.15 -8.25
C ASP A 33 -6.60 -8.37 -7.21
N ALA A 34 -7.13 -7.28 -6.66
CA ALA A 34 -6.46 -6.51 -5.61
C ALA A 34 -6.28 -7.32 -4.31
N GLU A 35 -7.30 -8.07 -3.90
CA GLU A 35 -7.23 -8.96 -2.74
C GLU A 35 -6.20 -10.08 -2.95
N ARG A 36 -6.14 -10.65 -4.15
CA ARG A 36 -5.13 -11.66 -4.50
C ARG A 36 -3.72 -11.07 -4.44
N LEU A 37 -3.52 -9.88 -5.00
CA LEU A 37 -2.22 -9.21 -4.97
C LEU A 37 -1.79 -8.85 -3.53
N ASN A 38 -2.71 -8.30 -2.72
CA ASN A 38 -2.46 -8.00 -1.31
C ASN A 38 -2.01 -9.25 -0.54
N ARG A 39 -2.66 -10.38 -0.80
CA ARG A 39 -2.29 -11.66 -0.21
C ARG A 39 -0.92 -12.14 -0.65
N SER A 40 -0.61 -12.08 -1.94
CA SER A 40 0.71 -12.45 -2.46
C SER A 40 1.83 -11.57 -1.90
N ILE A 41 1.57 -10.29 -1.64
CA ILE A 41 2.52 -9.40 -0.96
C ILE A 41 2.76 -9.87 0.48
N LEU A 42 1.71 -10.18 1.24
CA LEU A 42 1.86 -10.70 2.61
C LEU A 42 2.55 -12.06 2.66
N GLU A 43 2.27 -12.94 1.69
CA GLU A 43 2.96 -14.22 1.53
C GLU A 43 4.45 -14.00 1.26
N TYR A 44 4.80 -13.02 0.41
CA TYR A 44 6.19 -12.65 0.16
C TYR A 44 6.90 -12.14 1.42
N VAL A 45 6.25 -11.24 2.18
CA VAL A 45 6.77 -10.76 3.47
C VAL A 45 6.99 -11.94 4.43
N ALA A 46 6.03 -12.84 4.56
CA ALA A 46 6.14 -14.00 5.45
C ALA A 46 7.21 -15.01 4.97
N GLN A 47 7.42 -15.14 3.67
CA GLN A 47 8.47 -15.98 3.10
C GLN A 47 9.86 -15.43 3.43
N LYS A 48 10.05 -14.11 3.31
CA LYS A 48 11.33 -13.44 3.54
C LYS A 48 11.62 -13.20 5.02
N ASN A 49 10.57 -12.97 5.80
CA ASN A 49 10.63 -12.85 7.25
C ASN A 49 9.53 -13.69 7.92
N PRO A 50 9.82 -14.98 8.19
CA PRO A 50 8.87 -15.85 8.89
C PRO A 50 8.49 -15.40 10.30
N GLN A 51 9.24 -14.46 10.89
CA GLN A 51 8.98 -13.89 12.21
C GLN A 51 8.24 -12.55 12.14
N ALA A 52 7.91 -12.06 10.94
CA ALA A 52 7.18 -10.81 10.78
C ALA A 52 5.80 -10.88 11.45
N PRO A 53 5.46 -9.94 12.36
CA PRO A 53 4.14 -9.89 12.94
C PRO A 53 3.14 -9.43 11.87
N ILE A 54 2.34 -10.36 11.35
CA ILE A 54 1.34 -10.09 10.30
C ILE A 54 0.39 -8.93 10.66
N SER A 55 0.11 -8.74 11.94
CA SER A 55 -0.69 -7.60 12.42
C SER A 55 -0.08 -6.24 12.06
N ALA A 56 1.25 -6.10 12.10
CA ALA A 56 1.94 -4.87 11.71
C ALA A 56 1.85 -4.62 10.20
N PHE A 57 1.82 -5.67 9.40
CA PHE A 57 1.76 -5.59 7.94
C PHE A 57 0.34 -5.56 7.36
N ARG A 58 -0.70 -5.67 8.19
CA ARG A 58 -2.10 -5.77 7.71
C ARG A 58 -2.49 -4.69 6.71
N ARG A 59 -1.97 -3.46 6.85
CA ARG A 59 -2.25 -2.31 5.97
C ARG A 59 -1.11 -1.98 4.99
N PHE A 60 -0.02 -2.74 5.06
CA PHE A 60 1.16 -2.51 4.23
C PHE A 60 0.89 -2.74 2.73
N PRO A 61 0.27 -3.85 2.27
CA PRO A 61 0.05 -4.07 0.83
C PRO A 61 -0.77 -2.96 0.17
N GLU A 62 -1.87 -2.56 0.80
CA GLU A 62 -2.73 -1.48 0.30
C GLU A 62 -1.96 -0.15 0.21
N THR A 63 -1.16 0.16 1.23
CA THR A 63 -0.34 1.38 1.23
C THR A 63 0.75 1.33 0.19
N LEU A 64 1.50 0.23 0.11
CA LEU A 64 2.52 0.00 -0.90
C LEU A 64 1.99 0.24 -2.31
N LEU A 65 0.88 -0.40 -2.67
CA LEU A 65 0.29 -0.27 -4.00
C LEU A 65 -0.20 1.14 -4.27
N ARG A 66 -0.85 1.78 -3.30
CA ARG A 66 -1.32 3.17 -3.42
C ARG A 66 -0.18 4.15 -3.64
N GLU A 67 0.88 4.07 -2.83
CA GLU A 67 2.02 4.98 -2.93
C GLU A 67 2.86 4.72 -4.20
N ALA A 68 3.05 3.46 -4.57
CA ALA A 68 3.69 3.06 -5.83
C ALA A 68 2.94 3.63 -7.04
N GLN A 69 1.60 3.53 -7.05
CA GLN A 69 0.77 4.14 -8.08
C GLN A 69 0.87 5.67 -8.07
N ARG A 70 0.81 6.32 -6.91
CA ARG A 70 0.90 7.79 -6.78
C ARG A 70 2.21 8.33 -7.34
N THR A 71 3.31 7.62 -7.11
CA THR A 71 4.66 8.02 -7.52
C THR A 71 5.09 7.47 -8.87
N ASN A 72 4.26 6.64 -9.51
CA ASN A 72 4.58 5.94 -10.74
C ASN A 72 5.86 5.08 -10.61
N VAL A 73 6.04 4.44 -9.44
CA VAL A 73 7.11 3.50 -9.14
C VAL A 73 6.55 2.08 -9.20
N ASP A 74 7.35 1.13 -9.70
CA ASP A 74 6.97 -0.29 -9.67
C ASP A 74 6.96 -0.81 -8.23
N HIS A 75 5.81 -1.33 -7.78
CA HIS A 75 5.67 -1.89 -6.43
C HIS A 75 6.63 -3.06 -6.15
N CYS A 76 7.06 -3.81 -7.18
CA CYS A 76 8.06 -4.86 -7.05
C CYS A 76 9.44 -4.30 -6.71
N LEU A 77 9.80 -3.12 -7.26
CA LEU A 77 11.03 -2.43 -6.92
C LEU A 77 11.03 -2.00 -5.45
N VAL A 78 9.90 -1.47 -4.97
CA VAL A 78 9.74 -1.05 -3.58
C VAL A 78 9.79 -2.25 -2.63
N LEU A 79 9.18 -3.38 -2.99
CA LEU A 79 9.30 -4.63 -2.22
C LEU A 79 10.74 -5.13 -2.16
N ALA A 80 11.46 -5.11 -3.29
CA ALA A 80 12.86 -5.49 -3.34
C ALA A 80 13.72 -4.59 -2.45
N GLN A 81 13.44 -3.29 -2.42
CA GLN A 81 14.14 -2.37 -1.51
C GLN A 81 13.86 -2.70 -0.05
N ALA A 82 12.59 -2.91 0.35
CA ALA A 82 12.25 -3.28 1.73
C ALA A 82 12.89 -4.60 2.18
N GLU A 83 13.02 -5.57 1.25
CA GLU A 83 13.74 -6.81 1.48
C GLU A 83 15.23 -6.57 1.72
N VAL A 84 15.89 -5.80 0.86
CA VAL A 84 17.34 -5.56 0.97
C VAL A 84 17.68 -4.73 2.21
N GLU A 85 16.86 -3.72 2.53
CA GLU A 85 17.13 -2.79 3.62
C GLU A 85 16.89 -3.39 5.00
N SER A 86 15.88 -4.24 5.16
CA SER A 86 15.50 -4.75 6.49
C SER A 86 15.10 -6.22 6.54
N GLU A 87 15.08 -6.92 5.41
CA GLU A 87 14.45 -8.24 5.29
C GLU A 87 13.02 -8.21 5.86
N PHE A 88 12.27 -7.14 5.62
CA PHE A 88 10.95 -6.90 6.22
C PHE A 88 10.92 -6.95 7.77
N LYS A 89 12.01 -6.58 8.45
CA LYS A 89 12.02 -6.33 9.89
C LYS A 89 11.54 -4.89 10.12
N HIS A 90 10.25 -4.73 10.39
CA HIS A 90 9.64 -3.39 10.51
C HIS A 90 10.18 -2.56 11.68
N ASP A 91 10.82 -3.19 12.67
CA ASP A 91 11.47 -2.56 13.81
C ASP A 91 13.01 -2.54 13.69
N ALA A 92 13.55 -2.80 12.50
CA ALA A 92 14.99 -2.76 12.26
C ALA A 92 15.58 -1.37 12.53
N VAL A 93 16.75 -1.36 13.18
CA VAL A 93 17.54 -0.16 13.39
C VAL A 93 18.93 -0.35 12.79
N GLY A 94 19.27 0.49 11.82
CA GLY A 94 20.56 0.47 11.15
C GLY A 94 21.68 1.07 12.00
N ALA A 95 22.92 0.83 11.58
CA ALA A 95 24.12 1.24 12.31
C ALA A 95 24.21 2.76 12.53
N ALA A 96 23.62 3.56 11.65
CA ALA A 96 23.62 5.01 11.73
C ALA A 96 22.22 5.58 12.07
N GLY A 97 21.38 4.77 12.71
CA GLY A 97 20.09 5.17 13.26
C GLY A 97 18.95 5.21 12.24
N GLU A 98 19.12 4.57 11.10
CA GLU A 98 18.03 4.24 10.16
C GLU A 98 16.95 3.41 10.86
N ILE A 99 15.69 3.59 10.49
CA ILE A 99 14.57 2.88 11.14
C ILE A 99 13.64 2.26 10.10
N GLY A 100 13.19 1.04 10.39
CA GLY A 100 12.06 0.39 9.76
C GLY A 100 12.36 -0.21 8.39
N LEU A 101 11.30 -0.45 7.62
CA LEU A 101 11.34 -1.26 6.40
C LEU A 101 12.34 -0.77 5.36
N PHE A 102 12.40 0.55 5.19
CA PHE A 102 13.21 1.22 4.18
C PHE A 102 14.44 1.91 4.78
N GLN A 103 14.78 1.58 6.03
CA GLN A 103 15.95 2.11 6.72
C GLN A 103 16.09 3.65 6.58
N ILE A 104 14.99 4.36 6.83
CA ILE A 104 14.97 5.83 6.69
C ILE A 104 15.59 6.45 7.94
N LYS A 105 16.56 7.35 7.77
CA LYS A 105 17.07 8.15 8.88
C LYS A 105 15.98 9.13 9.37
N PRO A 106 15.79 9.30 10.69
CA PRO A 106 14.87 10.31 11.22
C PRO A 106 15.15 11.73 10.73
N SER A 107 16.42 12.08 10.47
CA SER A 107 16.79 13.36 9.86
C SER A 107 16.31 13.48 8.41
N THR A 108 16.35 12.39 7.63
CA THR A 108 15.82 12.36 6.27
C THR A 108 14.31 12.47 6.28
N ALA A 109 13.62 11.73 7.16
CA ALA A 109 12.18 11.86 7.32
C ALA A 109 11.77 13.30 7.71
N ALA A 110 12.53 13.96 8.60
CA ALA A 110 12.27 15.36 8.95
C ALA A 110 12.37 16.32 7.74
N LEU A 111 13.25 16.04 6.77
CA LEU A 111 13.32 16.83 5.54
C LEU A 111 12.12 16.60 4.61
N LEU A 112 11.46 15.44 4.71
CA LEU A 112 10.31 15.06 3.90
C LEU A 112 8.96 15.45 4.51
N GLU A 113 8.91 15.91 5.77
CA GLU A 113 7.67 16.36 6.43
C GLU A 113 6.81 17.36 5.60
N PRO A 114 7.37 18.30 4.81
CA PRO A 114 6.56 19.17 3.95
C PRO A 114 5.75 18.43 2.87
N ILE A 115 6.14 17.20 2.52
CA ILE A 115 5.53 16.40 1.46
C ILE A 115 4.79 15.19 2.05
N ALA A 116 5.41 14.47 3.00
CA ALA A 116 4.88 13.26 3.64
C ALA A 116 4.00 13.53 4.87
N GLY A 117 3.96 14.78 5.33
CA GLY A 117 3.32 15.15 6.59
C GLY A 117 4.16 14.85 7.83
N PRO A 118 3.66 15.22 9.02
CA PRO A 118 4.39 15.04 10.28
C PRO A 118 4.49 13.56 10.67
N PHE A 119 5.55 13.22 11.40
CA PHE A 119 5.70 11.89 12.00
C PHE A 119 6.23 12.00 13.43
N LYS A 120 5.90 11.01 14.27
CA LYS A 120 6.50 10.85 15.58
C LYS A 120 7.96 10.41 15.43
N ARG A 121 8.87 11.28 15.85
CA ARG A 121 10.31 10.98 15.93
C ARG A 121 10.59 9.90 16.97
N PRO A 122 11.67 9.12 16.82
CA PRO A 122 12.09 8.17 17.86
C PRO A 122 12.43 8.89 19.17
N GLY A 123 12.26 8.18 20.27
CA GLY A 123 12.58 8.68 21.59
C GLY A 123 14.08 8.90 21.80
N ALA A 124 14.44 9.49 22.95
CA ALA A 124 15.84 9.71 23.32
C ALA A 124 16.62 8.38 23.38
N ARG A 125 17.93 8.49 23.16
CA ARG A 125 18.86 7.35 23.15
C ARG A 125 18.69 6.49 24.41
N GLY A 126 18.35 5.22 24.24
CA GLY A 126 18.11 4.26 25.33
C GLY A 126 16.64 3.92 25.58
N THR A 127 15.70 4.62 24.95
CA THR A 127 14.28 4.21 24.89
C THR A 127 14.06 3.22 23.75
N ARG A 128 13.15 2.25 23.90
CA ARG A 128 12.71 1.35 22.80
C ARG A 128 11.69 1.99 21.86
N ASP A 129 11.48 3.31 21.98
CA ASP A 129 10.50 4.03 21.18
C ASP A 129 11.11 4.41 19.83
N LEU A 130 10.79 3.63 18.80
CA LEU A 130 11.29 3.83 17.43
C LEU A 130 10.53 4.92 16.67
N GLY A 131 9.50 5.53 17.29
CA GLY A 131 8.63 6.46 16.60
C GLY A 131 7.81 5.79 15.50
N ASP A 132 7.31 6.59 14.56
CA ASP A 132 6.38 6.10 13.54
C ASP A 132 7.09 5.42 12.36
N LEU A 133 8.40 5.63 12.17
CA LEU A 133 9.14 5.02 11.05
C LEU A 133 9.23 3.49 11.13
N ALA A 134 8.95 2.91 12.31
CA ALA A 134 8.83 1.46 12.51
C ALA A 134 7.45 0.88 12.14
N ASP A 135 6.47 1.73 11.84
CA ASP A 135 5.19 1.32 11.28
C ASP A 135 5.35 1.10 9.76
N PRO A 136 5.06 -0.10 9.24
CA PRO A 136 5.14 -0.38 7.80
C PRO A 136 4.42 0.62 6.90
N VAL A 137 3.28 1.16 7.31
CA VAL A 137 2.49 2.14 6.55
C VAL A 137 3.22 3.47 6.46
N VAL A 138 3.71 3.98 7.60
CA VAL A 138 4.41 5.27 7.65
C VAL A 138 5.76 5.15 6.95
N SER A 139 6.51 4.08 7.21
CA SER A 139 7.78 3.80 6.52
C SER A 139 7.63 3.81 5.00
N THR A 140 6.57 3.17 4.48
CA THR A 140 6.26 3.12 3.05
C THR A 140 5.90 4.49 2.48
N HIS A 141 5.09 5.27 3.20
CA HIS A 141 4.72 6.61 2.75
C HIS A 141 5.94 7.53 2.65
N PHE A 142 6.83 7.50 3.67
CA PHE A 142 8.05 8.29 3.65
C PHE A 142 9.08 7.82 2.61
N ALA A 143 9.16 6.52 2.32
CA ALA A 143 10.06 5.97 1.30
C ALA A 143 9.71 6.44 -0.12
N MET A 144 8.45 6.84 -0.34
CA MET A 144 7.92 7.27 -1.64
C MET A 144 7.33 8.69 -1.56
N ALA A 145 7.79 9.53 -0.63
CA ALA A 145 7.27 10.89 -0.44
C ALA A 145 7.51 11.77 -1.68
#